data_AF-A0A948V9G6-F1
#
_entry.id   AF-A0A948V9G6-F1
#
_cell.length_a   1.000
_cell.length_b   1.000
_cell.length_c   1.000
_cell.angle_alpha   90.00
_cell.angle_beta   90.00
_cell.angle_gamma   90.00
#
_symmetry.space_group_name_H-M   'P 1'
#
loop_
_entity.id
_entity.type
_entity.pdbx_description
1 polymer ?
#
loop_
_entity_poly.entity_id
_entity_poly.type
_entity_poly.pdbx_seq_one_letter_code
_entity_poly.pdbx_strand_id
1 'polypeptide(L)'
;MELDSRKELNALNEIRDMALLLSLGNAYLCEEVFLKKIGANLHSTLSKLEMEILSVKKRFPGKFAVDVDTDTTLAELQVHAEQLQDPESVISDKCAAGELGRDLERIVGDLTKAVKTVRSKVEGQLPTPTRRVSFFGFLRWFKVIGALIRGLWKLILKIVIILVIIAIGPMAYLSLTMEETGSYEKEIQQSRAHIQAQREIVSSIERQRKEINEKISALSRPDLSRQERIDIMELMVAIHGLDDKRNKVEVDIADHENRIKLDQEKIEEIERKPLIKRLFRL
;
A
#
# COMPACT_ATOMS: atom_id res chain seq x y z
N MET A 1 -9.30 45.91 -21.36
CA MET A 1 -8.37 44.79 -21.29
C MET A 1 -8.28 44.39 -19.82
N GLU A 2 -9.23 43.59 -19.36
CA GLU A 2 -9.30 43.14 -17.96
C GLU A 2 -8.18 42.09 -17.75
N LEU A 3 -7.10 42.51 -17.10
CA LEU A 3 -6.15 41.56 -16.53
C LEU A 3 -6.81 40.92 -15.31
N ASP A 4 -7.10 39.63 -15.43
CA ASP A 4 -7.62 38.77 -14.38
C ASP A 4 -6.72 38.86 -13.14
N SER A 5 -7.21 39.50 -12.08
CA SER A 5 -6.52 39.71 -10.79
C SER A 5 -6.17 38.42 -10.02
N ARG A 6 -6.61 37.25 -10.53
CA ARG A 6 -6.23 35.92 -10.07
C ARG A 6 -4.98 35.36 -10.76
N LYS A 7 -4.52 35.96 -11.87
CA LYS A 7 -3.34 35.51 -12.64
C LYS A 7 -2.04 36.24 -12.30
N GLU A 8 -2.09 37.30 -11.51
CA GLU A 8 -0.88 38.02 -11.10
C GLU A 8 -0.23 37.27 -9.92
N LEU A 9 1.08 37.00 -10.02
CA LEU A 9 1.90 36.19 -9.10
C LEU A 9 1.87 34.67 -9.36
N ASN A 10 1.69 34.25 -10.62
CA ASN A 10 1.88 32.85 -11.01
C ASN A 10 3.30 32.36 -10.69
N ALA A 11 4.30 33.23 -10.89
CA ALA A 11 5.69 32.95 -10.55
C ALA A 11 5.88 32.61 -9.05
N LEU A 12 5.13 33.23 -8.15
CA LEU A 12 5.20 32.94 -6.71
C LEU A 12 4.64 31.55 -6.37
N ASN A 13 3.56 31.12 -7.06
CA ASN A 13 3.02 29.78 -6.89
C ASN A 13 3.99 28.72 -7.41
N GLU A 14 4.60 28.95 -8.57
CA GLU A 14 5.62 28.06 -9.14
C GLU A 14 6.83 27.91 -8.21
N ILE A 15 7.30 29.00 -7.59
CA ILE A 15 8.37 28.98 -6.59
C ILE A 15 7.97 28.18 -5.35
N ARG A 16 6.72 28.32 -4.87
CA ARG A 16 6.22 27.55 -3.73
C ARG A 16 6.15 26.06 -4.03
N ASP A 17 5.71 25.69 -5.22
CA ASP A 17 5.61 24.28 -5.63
C ASP A 17 7.00 23.64 -5.72
N MET A 18 8.02 24.38 -6.19
CA MET A 18 9.42 23.93 -6.18
C MET A 18 9.98 23.74 -4.76
N ALA A 19 9.67 24.66 -3.82
CA ALA A 19 10.07 24.52 -2.41
C ALA A 19 9.44 23.29 -1.74
N LEU A 20 8.16 23.02 -2.03
CA LEU A 20 7.45 21.83 -1.54
C LEU A 20 8.04 20.53 -2.10
N LEU A 21 8.40 20.50 -3.38
CA LEU A 21 9.07 19.34 -3.98
C LEU A 21 10.42 19.04 -3.30
N LEU A 22 11.19 20.07 -2.95
CA LEU A 22 12.44 19.91 -2.20
C LEU A 22 12.21 19.52 -0.74
N SER A 23 11.10 19.95 -0.11
CA SER A 23 10.77 19.57 1.27
C SER A 23 10.27 18.12 1.40
N LEU A 24 9.75 17.54 0.32
CA LEU A 24 9.29 16.14 0.25
C LEU A 24 10.42 15.18 -0.19
N GLY A 25 11.66 15.68 -0.24
CA GLY A 25 12.82 15.05 -0.86
C GLY A 25 13.05 13.59 -0.45
N ASN A 26 12.98 12.70 -1.44
CA ASN A 26 13.62 11.38 -1.42
C ASN A 26 15.05 11.54 -1.98
N ALA A 27 15.99 10.66 -1.64
CA ALA A 27 17.40 10.74 -2.06
C ALA A 27 17.60 11.02 -3.57
N TYR A 28 16.67 10.55 -4.40
CA TYR A 28 16.63 10.76 -5.85
C TYR A 28 16.42 12.23 -6.28
N LEU A 29 15.62 13.01 -5.55
CA LEU A 29 15.35 14.42 -5.86
C LEU A 29 16.51 15.35 -5.48
N CYS A 30 17.46 14.84 -4.70
CA CYS A 30 18.62 15.56 -4.20
C CYS A 30 19.91 15.22 -4.96
N GLU A 31 19.82 14.49 -6.08
CA GLU A 31 20.96 14.34 -7.00
C GLU A 31 21.27 15.68 -7.68
N GLU A 32 22.56 15.94 -7.92
CA GLU A 32 23.08 17.21 -8.44
C GLU A 32 22.36 17.66 -9.73
N VAL A 33 22.00 16.73 -10.62
CA VAL A 33 21.32 17.03 -11.89
C VAL A 33 19.93 17.64 -11.66
N PHE A 34 19.20 17.16 -10.65
CA PHE A 34 17.88 17.68 -10.32
C PHE A 34 17.98 19.00 -9.56
N LEU A 35 18.93 19.12 -8.63
CA LEU A 35 19.19 20.37 -7.92
C LEU A 35 19.57 21.50 -8.88
N LYS A 36 20.46 21.23 -9.84
CA LYS A 36 20.84 22.20 -10.88
C LYS A 36 19.66 22.66 -11.71
N LYS A 37 18.78 21.73 -12.09
CA LYS A 37 17.56 22.04 -12.86
C LYS A 37 16.57 22.86 -12.04
N ILE A 38 16.38 22.53 -10.76
CA ILE A 38 15.49 23.27 -9.85
C ILE A 38 16.06 24.66 -9.59
N GLY A 39 17.36 24.80 -9.36
CA GLY A 39 18.04 26.09 -9.19
C GLY A 39 17.90 27.01 -10.41
N ALA A 40 18.13 26.48 -11.63
CA ALA A 40 17.95 27.24 -12.86
C ALA A 40 16.49 27.68 -13.08
N ASN A 41 15.52 26.80 -12.81
CA ASN A 41 14.11 27.12 -12.88
C ASN A 41 13.71 28.17 -11.83
N LEU A 42 14.17 28.02 -10.59
CA LEU A 42 13.94 28.95 -9.50
C LEU A 42 14.48 30.34 -9.85
N HIS A 43 15.72 30.43 -10.35
CA HIS A 43 16.34 31.68 -10.78
C HIS A 43 15.52 32.38 -11.89
N SER A 44 15.12 31.64 -12.93
CA SER A 44 14.31 32.20 -14.02
C SER A 44 12.93 32.67 -13.57
N THR A 45 12.35 32.00 -12.55
CA THR A 45 11.02 32.32 -12.01
C THR A 45 11.09 33.50 -11.04
N LEU A 46 12.18 33.64 -10.29
CA LEU A 46 12.43 34.80 -9.43
C LEU A 46 12.54 36.09 -10.25
N SER A 47 13.21 36.07 -11.39
CA SER A 47 13.30 37.23 -12.29
C SER A 47 11.91 37.66 -12.82
N LYS A 48 11.04 36.68 -13.14
CA LYS A 48 9.64 36.97 -13.51
C LYS A 48 8.85 37.57 -12.34
N LEU A 49 9.03 37.01 -11.14
CA LEU A 49 8.35 37.49 -9.94
C LEU A 49 8.76 38.93 -9.59
N GLU A 50 10.03 39.28 -9.74
CA GLU A 50 10.53 40.64 -9.57
C GLU A 50 9.84 41.62 -10.53
N MET A 51 9.75 41.28 -11.81
CA MET A 51 9.03 42.10 -12.80
C MET A 51 7.54 42.24 -12.48
N GLU A 52 6.89 41.16 -12.02
CA GLU A 52 5.50 41.19 -11.59
C GLU A 52 5.30 42.09 -10.35
N ILE A 53 6.18 41.99 -9.34
CA ILE A 53 6.14 42.84 -8.14
C ILE A 53 6.37 44.31 -8.51
N LEU A 54 7.32 44.61 -9.40
CA LEU A 54 7.55 45.97 -9.90
C LEU A 54 6.33 46.50 -10.66
N SER A 55 5.65 45.66 -11.43
CA SER A 55 4.43 46.05 -12.13
C SER A 55 3.30 46.42 -11.16
N VAL A 56 3.18 45.68 -10.04
CA VAL A 56 2.23 45.96 -8.97
C VAL A 56 2.62 47.23 -8.19
N LYS A 57 3.91 47.41 -7.86
CA LYS A 57 4.43 48.63 -7.21
C LYS A 57 4.15 49.88 -8.08
N LYS A 58 4.35 49.82 -9.39
CA LYS A 58 4.12 50.93 -10.34
C LYS A 58 2.65 51.36 -10.48
N ARG A 59 1.70 50.47 -10.18
CA ARG A 59 0.27 50.81 -10.18
C ARG A 59 -0.14 51.71 -9.01
N PHE A 60 0.73 51.88 -8.03
CA PHE A 60 0.51 52.75 -6.88
C PHE A 60 1.27 54.08 -7.05
N PRO A 61 0.57 55.23 -7.14
CA PRO A 61 1.21 56.52 -7.43
C PRO A 61 1.86 57.19 -6.20
N GLY A 62 1.92 56.55 -5.03
CA GLY A 62 2.46 57.12 -3.78
C GLY A 62 3.64 56.33 -3.19
N LYS A 63 4.42 56.95 -2.28
CA LYS A 63 5.43 56.23 -1.48
C LYS A 63 4.74 55.46 -0.35
N PHE A 64 5.08 54.18 -0.16
CA PHE A 64 4.54 53.40 0.95
C PHE A 64 5.04 53.96 2.30
N ALA A 65 4.15 54.08 3.29
CA ALA A 65 4.49 54.57 4.64
C ALA A 65 5.40 53.60 5.43
N VAL A 66 5.44 52.34 5.00
CA VAL A 66 6.36 51.30 5.48
C VAL A 66 6.84 50.62 4.22
N ASP A 67 8.14 50.73 3.94
CA ASP A 67 8.76 50.06 2.80
C ASP A 67 8.60 48.56 3.01
N VAL A 68 7.84 47.92 2.12
CA VAL A 68 7.66 46.47 2.21
C VAL A 68 8.85 45.88 1.49
N ASP A 69 9.79 45.39 2.29
CA ASP A 69 11.09 44.89 1.82
C ASP A 69 10.94 43.55 1.10
N THR A 70 10.45 43.61 -0.13
CA THR A 70 10.40 42.48 -1.06
C THR A 70 11.77 42.20 -1.66
N ASP A 71 12.65 43.20 -1.65
CA ASP A 71 13.86 43.21 -2.47
C ASP A 71 14.97 42.42 -1.76
N THR A 72 15.06 42.49 -0.42
CA THR A 72 15.96 41.61 0.34
C THR A 72 15.51 40.15 0.34
N THR A 73 14.20 39.89 0.40
CA THR A 73 13.68 38.51 0.38
C THR A 73 13.86 37.86 -1.00
N LEU A 74 13.74 38.65 -2.08
CA LEU A 74 14.08 38.19 -3.44
C LEU A 74 15.58 37.91 -3.58
N ALA A 75 16.44 38.75 -3.01
CA ALA A 75 17.89 38.53 -3.02
C ALA A 75 18.28 37.27 -2.24
N GLU A 76 17.66 37.00 -1.09
CA GLU A 76 17.87 35.77 -0.30
C GLU A 76 17.47 34.52 -1.11
N LEU A 77 16.35 34.56 -1.83
CA LEU A 77 15.95 33.48 -2.74
C LEU A 77 16.88 33.31 -3.94
N GLN A 78 17.43 34.41 -4.48
CA GLN A 78 18.40 34.35 -5.58
C GLN A 78 19.69 33.65 -5.13
N VAL A 79 20.19 33.96 -3.93
CA VAL A 79 21.36 33.28 -3.36
C VAL A 79 21.12 31.78 -3.22
N HIS A 80 19.96 31.36 -2.72
CA HIS A 80 19.62 29.94 -2.64
C HIS A 80 19.43 29.29 -4.03
N ALA A 81 18.92 30.02 -5.01
CA ALA A 81 18.80 29.54 -6.39
C ALA A 81 20.18 29.35 -7.07
N GLU A 82 21.17 30.19 -6.74
CA GLU A 82 22.55 30.05 -7.19
C GLU A 82 23.25 28.87 -6.50
N GLN A 83 23.06 28.69 -5.19
CA GLN A 83 23.56 27.53 -4.44
C GLN A 83 23.02 26.20 -4.96
N LEU A 84 21.81 26.19 -5.54
CA LEU A 84 21.23 25.01 -6.17
C LEU A 84 21.79 24.73 -7.57
N GLN A 85 22.32 25.75 -8.26
CA GLN A 85 22.95 25.61 -9.57
C GLN A 85 24.38 25.06 -9.50
N ASP A 86 25.03 25.19 -8.34
CA ASP A 86 26.29 24.52 -8.03
C ASP A 86 26.23 23.88 -6.64
N PRO A 87 25.51 22.75 -6.50
CA PRO A 87 25.27 22.13 -5.21
C PRO A 87 26.54 21.46 -4.69
N GLU A 88 27.13 22.01 -3.63
CA GLU A 88 28.15 21.32 -2.83
C GLU A 88 27.54 20.09 -2.13
N SER A 89 28.35 19.11 -1.75
CA SER A 89 27.87 17.89 -1.05
C SER A 89 27.01 18.21 0.18
N VAL A 90 27.31 19.32 0.87
CA VAL A 90 26.55 19.84 2.01
C VAL A 90 25.12 20.24 1.63
N ILE A 91 24.88 20.76 0.43
CA ILE A 91 23.54 21.15 -0.05
C ILE A 91 22.72 19.90 -0.42
N SER A 92 23.36 18.89 -1.01
CA SER A 92 22.74 17.60 -1.29
C SER A 92 22.32 16.87 -0.01
N ASP A 93 23.17 16.90 1.03
CA ASP A 93 22.86 16.32 2.35
C ASP A 93 21.70 17.07 3.05
N LYS A 94 21.69 18.40 2.99
CA LYS A 94 20.58 19.22 3.51
C LYS A 94 19.27 19.03 2.74
N CYS A 95 19.35 18.76 1.44
CA CYS A 95 18.20 18.36 0.64
C CYS A 95 17.67 16.99 1.08
N ALA A 96 18.55 16.00 1.28
CA ALA A 96 18.15 14.66 1.70
C ALA A 96 17.51 14.65 3.11
N ALA A 97 17.93 15.56 3.99
CA ALA A 97 17.31 15.80 5.29
C ALA A 97 15.99 16.60 5.22
N GLY A 98 15.62 17.13 4.05
CA GLY A 98 14.45 17.98 3.83
C GLY A 98 14.58 19.38 4.45
N GLU A 99 15.76 19.77 4.92
CA GLU A 99 16.01 21.07 5.56
C GLU A 99 16.01 22.20 4.52
N LEU A 100 16.63 21.95 3.36
CA LEU A 100 16.68 22.90 2.25
C LEU A 100 15.28 23.33 1.76
N GLY A 101 14.35 22.37 1.66
CA GLY A 101 12.98 22.66 1.25
C GLY A 101 12.21 23.49 2.27
N ARG A 102 12.45 23.26 3.58
CA ARG A 102 11.83 24.04 4.66
C ARG A 102 12.36 25.47 4.72
N ASP A 103 13.66 25.66 4.48
CA ASP A 103 14.27 26.99 4.39
C ASP A 103 13.68 27.80 3.23
N LEU A 104 13.55 27.17 2.06
CA LEU A 104 12.89 27.78 0.90
C LEU A 104 11.40 28.07 1.19
N GLU A 105 10.66 27.15 1.80
CA GLU A 105 9.24 27.36 2.14
C GLU A 105 9.06 28.54 3.10
N ARG A 106 9.95 28.72 4.07
CA ARG A 106 9.96 29.86 4.99
C ARG A 106 10.12 31.17 4.23
N ILE A 107 11.15 31.26 3.38
CA ILE A 107 11.47 32.49 2.65
C ILE A 107 10.35 32.84 1.65
N VAL A 108 9.80 31.84 0.95
CA VAL A 108 8.66 32.02 0.03
C VAL A 108 7.39 32.41 0.77
N GLY A 109 7.18 31.88 1.97
CA GLY A 109 6.09 32.25 2.86
C GLY A 109 6.15 33.71 3.29
N ASP A 110 7.35 34.21 3.60
CA ASP A 110 7.57 35.61 3.97
C ASP A 110 7.42 36.54 2.77
N LEU A 111 7.91 36.16 1.59
CA LEU A 111 7.69 36.87 0.34
C LEU A 111 6.18 36.94 -0.01
N THR A 112 5.45 35.85 0.21
CA THR A 112 3.99 35.81 -0.01
C THR A 112 3.26 36.80 0.89
N LYS A 113 3.66 36.91 2.17
CA LYS A 113 3.09 37.89 3.10
C LYS A 113 3.44 39.32 2.68
N ALA A 114 4.68 39.57 2.26
CA ALA A 114 5.14 40.86 1.81
C ALA A 114 4.36 41.31 0.56
N VAL A 115 4.26 40.46 -0.46
CA VAL A 115 3.52 40.76 -1.69
C VAL A 115 2.03 40.93 -1.44
N LYS A 116 1.42 40.12 -0.55
CA LYS A 116 0.03 40.31 -0.13
C LYS A 116 -0.18 41.65 0.60
N THR A 117 0.81 42.08 1.38
CA THR A 117 0.80 43.39 2.06
C THR A 117 0.88 44.53 1.06
N VAL A 118 1.79 44.46 0.08
CA VAL A 118 1.86 45.42 -1.05
C VAL A 118 0.51 45.48 -1.75
N ARG A 119 -0.04 44.33 -2.15
CA ARG A 119 -1.34 44.24 -2.84
C ARG A 119 -2.49 44.85 -2.03
N SER A 120 -2.58 44.52 -0.74
CA SER A 120 -3.63 45.08 0.14
C SER A 120 -3.58 46.62 0.21
N LYS A 121 -2.36 47.19 0.20
CA LYS A 121 -2.15 48.64 0.19
C LYS A 121 -2.46 49.27 -1.18
N VAL A 122 -2.18 48.59 -2.29
CA VAL A 122 -2.46 49.08 -3.65
C VAL A 122 -3.95 49.01 -3.99
N GLU A 123 -4.64 47.93 -3.59
CA GLU A 123 -6.07 47.72 -3.86
C GLU A 123 -6.99 48.43 -2.84
N GLY A 124 -6.44 49.18 -1.88
CA GLY A 124 -7.20 49.92 -0.87
C GLY A 124 -7.98 49.04 0.12
N GLN A 125 -7.60 47.77 0.25
CA GLN A 125 -8.21 46.87 1.23
C GLN A 125 -7.46 46.99 2.56
N LEU A 126 -8.16 47.51 3.57
CA LEU A 126 -7.69 47.69 4.94
C LEU A 126 -6.87 46.47 5.43
N PRO A 127 -5.74 46.67 6.13
CA PRO A 127 -4.92 45.59 6.64
C PRO A 127 -5.75 44.78 7.64
N THR A 128 -6.01 43.52 7.32
CA THR A 128 -6.58 42.59 8.31
C THR A 128 -5.52 42.36 9.39
N PRO A 129 -5.83 42.59 10.67
CA PRO A 129 -4.83 42.62 11.71
C PRO A 129 -4.28 41.21 11.98
N THR A 130 -2.96 41.12 12.01
CA THR A 130 -2.20 39.99 12.54
C THR A 130 -2.48 39.87 14.04
N ARG A 131 -3.52 39.11 14.42
CA ARG A 131 -3.61 38.51 15.76
C ARG A 131 -4.67 37.40 15.79
N ARG A 132 -4.18 36.19 16.02
CA ARG A 132 -4.92 34.93 16.27
C ARG A 132 -5.85 34.51 15.14
N VAL A 133 -5.49 33.38 14.55
CA VAL A 133 -6.34 32.51 13.72
C VAL A 133 -7.70 32.34 14.42
N SER A 134 -8.68 33.12 13.98
CA SER A 134 -10.08 32.95 14.34
C SER A 134 -10.78 32.35 13.12
N PHE A 135 -11.19 31.09 13.27
CA PHE A 135 -11.91 30.25 12.31
C PHE A 135 -13.28 30.81 11.84
N PHE A 136 -13.62 32.07 12.16
CA PHE A 136 -14.93 32.65 11.90
C PHE A 136 -15.08 33.40 10.57
N GLY A 137 -13.98 33.76 9.89
CA GLY A 137 -14.03 34.43 8.58
C GLY A 137 -14.39 33.50 7.41
N PHE A 138 -14.04 32.22 7.53
CA PHE A 138 -14.26 31.21 6.49
C PHE A 138 -15.75 30.81 6.36
N LEU A 139 -16.53 30.99 7.43
CA LEU A 139 -17.97 30.70 7.45
C LEU A 139 -18.80 31.67 6.58
N ARG A 140 -18.30 32.90 6.37
CA ARG A 140 -19.03 33.91 5.59
C ARG A 140 -18.88 33.70 4.08
N TRP A 141 -17.76 33.13 3.63
CA TRP A 141 -17.58 32.70 2.23
C TRP A 141 -18.32 31.40 1.91
N PHE A 142 -18.45 30.48 2.88
CA PHE A 142 -19.29 29.28 2.71
C PHE A 142 -20.78 29.57 2.46
N LYS A 143 -21.33 30.70 2.95
CA LYS A 143 -22.73 31.09 2.65
C LYS A 143 -22.94 31.51 1.19
N VAL A 144 -21.94 32.10 0.54
CA VAL A 144 -22.07 32.60 -0.85
C VAL A 144 -21.80 31.46 -1.85
N ILE A 145 -20.91 30.52 -1.51
CA ILE A 145 -20.65 29.33 -2.32
C ILE A 145 -21.72 28.24 -2.08
N GLY A 146 -22.41 28.25 -0.93
CA GLY A 146 -23.51 27.32 -0.61
C GLY A 146 -24.73 27.42 -1.54
N ALA A 147 -24.91 28.55 -2.24
CA ALA A 147 -25.96 28.69 -3.24
C ALA A 147 -25.62 27.97 -4.56
N LEU A 148 -24.35 27.90 -4.93
CA LEU A 148 -23.89 27.27 -6.19
C LEU A 148 -23.55 25.77 -6.02
N ILE A 149 -23.27 25.31 -4.80
CA ILE A 149 -22.89 23.90 -4.54
C ILE A 149 -24.09 22.94 -4.46
N ARG A 150 -25.33 23.41 -4.27
CA ARG A 150 -26.49 22.50 -4.13
C ARG A 150 -26.73 21.57 -5.34
N GLY A 151 -26.39 22.02 -6.55
CA GLY A 151 -26.43 21.19 -7.76
C GLY A 151 -25.21 20.28 -7.92
N LEU A 152 -24.03 20.76 -7.56
CA LEU A 152 -22.76 20.05 -7.74
C LEU A 152 -22.50 18.98 -6.67
N TRP A 153 -23.08 19.10 -5.47
CA TRP A 153 -22.95 18.10 -4.41
C TRP A 153 -23.50 16.75 -4.84
N LYS A 154 -24.62 16.71 -5.59
CA LYS A 154 -25.19 15.46 -6.10
C LYS A 154 -24.26 14.77 -7.10
N LEU A 155 -23.52 15.53 -7.92
CA LEU A 155 -22.58 14.97 -8.90
C LEU A 155 -21.30 14.48 -8.23
N ILE A 156 -20.73 15.28 -7.31
CA ILE A 156 -19.53 14.90 -6.56
C ILE A 156 -19.82 13.65 -5.72
N LEU A 157 -20.96 13.60 -5.02
CA LEU A 157 -21.35 12.43 -4.24
C LEU A 157 -21.52 11.18 -5.13
N LYS A 158 -22.13 11.31 -6.32
CA LYS A 158 -22.23 10.20 -7.28
C LYS A 158 -20.87 9.72 -7.75
N ILE A 159 -19.94 10.62 -8.07
CA ILE A 159 -18.58 10.27 -8.51
C ILE A 159 -17.83 9.56 -7.39
N VAL A 160 -17.91 10.04 -6.15
CA VAL A 160 -17.28 9.39 -4.99
C VAL A 160 -17.89 8.00 -4.75
N ILE A 161 -19.21 7.85 -4.82
CA ILE A 161 -19.87 6.54 -4.68
C ILE A 161 -19.43 5.58 -5.79
N ILE A 162 -19.36 6.03 -7.04
CA ILE A 162 -18.88 5.21 -8.16
C ILE A 162 -17.43 4.79 -7.94
N LEU A 163 -16.56 5.70 -7.48
CA LEU A 163 -15.16 5.40 -7.20
C LEU A 163 -15.02 4.40 -6.04
N VAL A 164 -15.86 4.51 -5.00
CA VAL A 164 -15.93 3.54 -3.90
C VAL A 164 -16.44 2.18 -4.39
N ILE A 165 -17.44 2.14 -5.28
CA ILE A 165 -17.93 0.89 -5.88
C ILE A 165 -16.86 0.26 -6.78
N ILE A 166 -16.10 1.06 -7.53
CA ILE A 166 -14.99 0.56 -8.35
C ILE A 166 -13.84 0.02 -7.49
N ALA A 167 -13.61 0.60 -6.31
CA ALA A 167 -12.59 0.11 -5.39
C ALA A 167 -13.04 -1.15 -4.63
N ILE A 168 -14.25 -1.14 -4.07
CA ILE A 168 -14.77 -2.22 -3.23
C ILE A 168 -15.31 -3.37 -4.06
N GLY A 169 -15.90 -3.11 -5.24
CA GLY A 169 -16.53 -4.11 -6.09
C GLY A 169 -15.60 -5.25 -6.47
N PRO A 170 -14.42 -4.99 -7.06
CA PRO A 170 -13.43 -6.01 -7.37
C PRO A 170 -12.92 -6.71 -6.10
N MET A 171 -12.79 -5.99 -4.99
CA MET A 171 -12.28 -6.54 -3.73
C MET A 171 -13.28 -7.51 -3.07
N ALA A 172 -14.55 -7.12 -3.03
CA ALA A 172 -15.65 -7.95 -2.55
C ALA A 172 -15.92 -9.13 -3.51
N TYR A 173 -15.83 -8.90 -4.82
CA TYR A 173 -15.95 -9.95 -5.82
C TYR A 173 -14.83 -10.98 -5.70
N LEU A 174 -13.58 -10.56 -5.54
CA LEU A 174 -12.45 -11.45 -5.27
C LEU A 174 -12.59 -12.16 -3.93
N SER A 175 -13.12 -11.49 -2.90
CA SER A 175 -13.35 -12.11 -1.59
C SER A 175 -14.47 -13.16 -1.63
N LEU A 176 -15.49 -13.00 -2.48
CA LEU A 176 -16.57 -13.97 -2.67
C LEU A 176 -16.18 -15.10 -3.64
N THR A 177 -15.30 -14.82 -4.61
CA THR A 177 -14.82 -15.80 -5.60
C THR A 177 -13.51 -16.46 -5.19
N MET A 178 -12.89 -16.04 -4.08
CA MET A 178 -11.86 -16.82 -3.40
C MET A 178 -12.53 -18.05 -2.80
N GLU A 179 -12.49 -19.16 -3.52
CA GLU A 179 -12.57 -20.49 -2.92
C GLU A 179 -11.56 -20.52 -1.78
N GLU A 180 -12.05 -20.50 -0.54
CA GLU A 180 -11.22 -20.53 0.67
C GLU A 180 -10.34 -21.78 0.61
N THR A 181 -9.03 -21.57 0.52
CA THR A 181 -8.02 -22.61 0.77
C THR A 181 -8.24 -23.32 2.11
N GLY A 182 -8.92 -22.66 3.05
CA GLY A 182 -9.34 -23.23 4.33
C GLY A 182 -10.30 -24.43 4.24
N SER A 183 -11.04 -24.62 3.13
CA SER A 183 -11.84 -25.84 2.94
C SER A 183 -10.96 -27.05 2.61
N TYR A 184 -10.02 -26.88 1.68
CA TYR A 184 -9.06 -27.93 1.30
C TYR A 184 -8.10 -28.27 2.43
N GLU A 185 -7.68 -27.28 3.21
CA GLU A 185 -6.81 -27.51 4.36
C GLU A 185 -7.49 -28.34 5.45
N LYS A 186 -8.80 -28.10 5.71
CA LYS A 186 -9.61 -28.93 6.61
C LYS A 186 -9.78 -30.35 6.11
N GLU A 187 -10.05 -30.54 4.81
CA GLU A 187 -10.18 -31.86 4.20
C GLU A 187 -8.85 -32.65 4.26
N ILE A 188 -7.71 -31.98 4.03
CA ILE A 188 -6.38 -32.57 4.20
C ILE A 188 -6.14 -32.97 5.65
N GLN A 189 -6.48 -32.12 6.62
CA GLN A 189 -6.27 -32.41 8.04
C GLN A 189 -7.13 -33.61 8.49
N GLN A 190 -8.39 -33.65 8.06
CA GLN A 190 -9.30 -34.76 8.36
C GLN A 190 -8.82 -36.07 7.72
N SER A 191 -8.36 -36.03 6.47
CA SER A 191 -7.79 -37.20 5.79
C SER A 191 -6.50 -37.69 6.45
N ARG A 192 -5.62 -36.79 6.90
CA ARG A 192 -4.42 -37.14 7.67
C ARG A 192 -4.74 -37.81 9.00
N ALA A 193 -5.73 -37.29 9.73
CA ALA A 193 -6.19 -37.90 10.98
C ALA A 193 -6.76 -39.31 10.73
N HIS A 194 -7.49 -39.50 9.63
CA HIS A 194 -8.03 -40.81 9.26
C HIS A 194 -6.93 -41.81 8.92
N ILE A 195 -5.93 -41.41 8.11
CA ILE A 195 -4.76 -42.24 7.80
C ILE A 195 -4.02 -42.63 9.08
N GLN A 196 -3.86 -41.71 10.03
CA GLN A 196 -3.16 -41.99 11.28
C GLN A 196 -3.90 -43.03 12.14
N ALA A 197 -5.23 -42.90 12.25
CA ALA A 197 -6.06 -43.90 12.93
C ALA A 197 -6.01 -45.27 12.23
N GLN A 198 -6.04 -45.29 10.89
CA GLN A 198 -5.94 -46.52 10.11
C GLN A 198 -4.56 -47.19 10.24
N ARG A 199 -3.46 -46.41 10.31
CA ARG A 199 -2.11 -46.94 10.58
C ARG A 199 -2.02 -47.59 11.97
N GLU A 200 -2.72 -47.07 12.96
CA GLU A 200 -2.81 -47.70 14.28
C GLU A 200 -3.52 -49.06 14.20
N ILE A 201 -4.62 -49.16 13.43
CA ILE A 201 -5.31 -50.43 13.18
C ILE A 201 -4.38 -51.44 12.50
N VAL A 202 -3.62 -51.02 11.47
CA VAL A 202 -2.62 -51.89 10.81
C VAL A 202 -1.59 -52.41 11.82
N SER A 203 -1.08 -51.54 12.70
CA SER A 203 -0.13 -51.94 13.74
C SER A 203 -0.71 -52.97 14.72
N SER A 204 -2.01 -52.86 15.02
CA SER A 204 -2.71 -53.81 15.89
C SER A 204 -2.90 -55.18 15.21
N ILE A 205 -3.20 -55.18 13.90
CA ILE A 205 -3.31 -56.40 13.09
C ILE A 205 -1.94 -57.09 13.00
N GLU A 206 -0.85 -56.34 12.82
CA GLU A 206 0.51 -56.91 12.81
C GLU A 206 0.89 -57.55 14.14
N ARG A 207 0.49 -56.95 15.27
CA ARG A 207 0.70 -57.56 16.61
C ARG A 207 -0.08 -58.87 16.76
N GLN A 208 -1.36 -58.89 16.39
CA GLN A 208 -2.18 -60.11 16.42
C GLN A 208 -1.59 -61.20 15.52
N ARG A 209 -1.10 -60.83 14.35
CA ARG A 209 -0.44 -61.74 13.41
C ARG A 209 0.84 -62.35 14.00
N LYS A 210 1.66 -61.54 14.69
CA LYS A 210 2.85 -62.06 15.41
C LYS A 210 2.47 -63.06 16.50
N GLU A 211 1.46 -62.74 17.30
CA GLU A 211 1.00 -63.63 18.38
C GLU A 211 0.46 -64.97 17.84
N ILE A 212 -0.30 -64.94 16.75
CA ILE A 212 -0.79 -66.15 16.09
C ILE A 212 0.39 -66.96 15.51
N ASN A 213 1.38 -66.29 14.91
CA ASN A 213 2.54 -66.97 14.34
C ASN A 213 3.44 -67.61 15.41
N GLU A 214 3.56 -66.98 16.58
CA GLU A 214 4.21 -67.57 17.76
C GLU A 214 3.46 -68.83 18.25
N LYS A 215 2.12 -68.79 18.29
CA LYS A 215 1.29 -69.97 18.64
C LYS A 215 1.45 -71.10 17.64
N ILE A 216 1.46 -70.81 16.34
CA ILE A 216 1.72 -71.81 15.29
C ILE A 216 3.11 -72.42 15.48
N SER A 217 4.13 -71.59 15.73
CA SER A 217 5.51 -72.05 15.93
C SER A 217 5.67 -72.94 17.17
N ALA A 218 4.93 -72.65 18.25
CA ALA A 218 4.93 -73.46 19.46
C ALA A 218 4.27 -74.83 19.29
N LEU A 219 3.25 -74.91 18.41
CA LEU A 219 2.53 -76.14 18.07
C LEU A 219 3.23 -76.97 17.00
N SER A 220 4.10 -76.37 16.19
CA SER A 220 4.75 -77.01 15.04
C SER A 220 5.88 -77.97 15.48
N ARG A 221 5.54 -79.23 15.72
CA ARG A 221 6.46 -80.33 16.06
C ARG A 221 6.36 -81.48 15.03
N PRO A 222 7.41 -82.30 14.84
CA PRO A 222 7.37 -83.36 13.83
C PRO A 222 6.29 -84.45 14.07
N ASP A 223 5.94 -84.74 15.33
CA ASP A 223 4.85 -85.66 15.71
C ASP A 223 3.59 -84.90 16.16
N LEU A 224 2.92 -84.24 15.20
CA LEU A 224 1.65 -83.56 15.45
C LEU A 224 0.48 -84.54 15.53
N SER A 225 -0.31 -84.43 16.60
CA SER A 225 -1.61 -85.09 16.70
C SER A 225 -2.60 -84.52 15.68
N ARG A 226 -3.65 -85.29 15.35
CA ARG A 226 -4.70 -84.84 14.42
C ARG A 226 -5.37 -83.54 14.88
N GLN A 227 -5.49 -83.34 16.19
CA GLN A 227 -6.10 -82.14 16.78
C GLN A 227 -5.21 -80.92 16.57
N GLU A 228 -3.91 -81.02 16.85
CA GLU A 228 -2.96 -79.90 16.68
C GLU A 228 -2.82 -79.46 15.20
N ARG A 229 -2.98 -80.40 14.24
CA ARG A 229 -3.03 -80.06 12.81
C ARG A 229 -4.27 -79.24 12.44
N ILE A 230 -5.41 -79.54 13.04
CA ILE A 230 -6.65 -78.78 12.83
C ILE A 230 -6.50 -77.38 13.43
N ASP A 231 -5.92 -77.27 14.63
CA ASP A 231 -5.69 -75.99 15.31
C ASP A 231 -4.73 -75.08 14.51
N ILE A 232 -3.63 -75.63 13.95
CA ILE A 232 -2.73 -74.87 13.06
C ILE A 232 -3.48 -74.38 11.82
N MET A 233 -4.33 -75.22 11.22
CA MET A 233 -5.09 -74.85 10.04
C MET A 233 -6.11 -73.72 10.34
N GLU A 234 -6.79 -73.77 11.49
CA GLU A 234 -7.69 -72.71 11.95
C GLU A 234 -6.94 -71.39 12.19
N LEU A 235 -5.77 -71.44 12.83
CA LEU A 235 -4.90 -70.28 13.03
C LEU A 235 -4.40 -69.70 11.70
N MET A 236 -4.12 -70.53 10.69
CA MET A 236 -3.71 -70.09 9.38
C MET A 236 -4.85 -69.40 8.61
N VAL A 237 -6.08 -69.89 8.74
CA VAL A 237 -7.28 -69.21 8.23
C VAL A 237 -7.48 -67.86 8.93
N ALA A 238 -7.22 -67.78 10.25
CA ALA A 238 -7.28 -66.51 10.99
C ALA A 238 -6.24 -65.50 10.48
N ILE A 239 -5.02 -65.93 10.13
CA ILE A 239 -4.00 -65.07 9.50
C ILE A 239 -4.50 -64.53 8.16
N HIS A 240 -5.08 -65.38 7.30
CA HIS A 240 -5.62 -64.91 6.01
C HIS A 240 -6.76 -63.90 6.20
N GLY A 241 -7.66 -64.13 7.16
CA GLY A 241 -8.71 -63.15 7.48
C GLY A 241 -8.15 -61.81 8.00
N LEU A 242 -7.00 -61.82 8.68
CA LEU A 242 -6.29 -60.61 9.10
C LEU A 242 -5.57 -59.91 7.93
N ASP A 243 -4.97 -60.67 7.01
CA ASP A 243 -4.33 -60.11 5.81
C ASP A 243 -5.37 -59.47 4.87
N ASP A 244 -6.56 -60.05 4.72
CA ASP A 244 -7.66 -59.44 3.96
C ASP A 244 -8.12 -58.11 4.58
N LYS A 245 -8.24 -58.06 5.91
CA LYS A 245 -8.55 -56.82 6.64
C LYS A 245 -7.45 -55.77 6.47
N ARG A 246 -6.18 -56.19 6.55
CA ARG A 246 -5.03 -55.31 6.33
C ARG A 246 -5.04 -54.73 4.93
N ASN A 247 -5.23 -55.56 3.90
CA ASN A 247 -5.31 -55.10 2.51
C ASN A 247 -6.44 -54.09 2.31
N LYS A 248 -7.62 -54.33 2.91
CA LYS A 248 -8.73 -53.38 2.83
C LYS A 248 -8.37 -52.02 3.45
N VAL A 249 -7.77 -52.02 4.63
CA VAL A 249 -7.33 -50.78 5.31
C VAL A 249 -6.22 -50.09 4.51
N GLU A 250 -5.30 -50.84 3.91
CA GLU A 250 -4.20 -50.29 3.11
C GLU A 250 -4.70 -49.64 1.80
N VAL A 251 -5.72 -50.21 1.18
CA VAL A 251 -6.43 -49.59 0.03
C VAL A 251 -7.13 -48.30 0.45
N ASP A 252 -7.81 -48.27 1.60
CA ASP A 252 -8.45 -47.06 2.11
C ASP A 252 -7.41 -45.96 2.42
N ILE A 253 -6.26 -46.31 3.00
CA ILE A 253 -5.13 -45.38 3.21
C ILE A 253 -4.66 -44.81 1.87
N ALA A 254 -4.48 -45.65 0.85
CA ALA A 254 -4.03 -45.23 -0.47
C ALA A 254 -5.04 -44.29 -1.16
N ASP A 255 -6.34 -44.50 -1.00
CA ASP A 255 -7.38 -43.58 -1.49
C ASP A 255 -7.26 -42.21 -0.82
N HIS A 256 -7.13 -42.18 0.52
CA HIS A 256 -6.97 -40.93 1.26
C HIS A 256 -5.64 -40.21 0.94
N GLU A 257 -4.54 -40.93 0.73
CA GLU A 257 -3.28 -40.32 0.29
C GLU A 257 -3.39 -39.71 -1.11
N ASN A 258 -4.12 -40.36 -2.03
CA ASN A 258 -4.39 -39.80 -3.35
C ASN A 258 -5.28 -38.55 -3.30
N ARG A 259 -6.30 -38.54 -2.44
CA ARG A 259 -7.14 -37.35 -2.22
C ARG A 259 -6.32 -36.17 -1.70
N ILE A 260 -5.47 -36.40 -0.70
CA ILE A 260 -4.57 -35.36 -0.17
C ILE A 260 -3.68 -34.79 -1.28
N LYS A 261 -3.11 -35.62 -2.16
CA LYS A 261 -2.30 -35.14 -3.29
C LYS A 261 -3.10 -34.28 -4.25
N LEU A 262 -4.30 -34.72 -4.62
CA LEU A 262 -5.18 -33.94 -5.51
C LEU A 262 -5.56 -32.59 -4.90
N ASP A 263 -5.86 -32.54 -3.61
CA ASP A 263 -6.22 -31.28 -2.94
C ASP A 263 -5.00 -30.37 -2.75
N GLN A 264 -3.81 -30.93 -2.52
CA GLN A 264 -2.55 -30.17 -2.54
C GLN A 264 -2.25 -29.57 -3.92
N GLU A 265 -2.44 -30.33 -5.00
CA GLU A 265 -2.28 -29.82 -6.38
C GLU A 265 -3.26 -28.67 -6.67
N LYS A 266 -4.50 -28.76 -6.21
CA LYS A 266 -5.48 -27.67 -6.34
C LYS A 266 -5.06 -26.41 -5.58
N ILE A 267 -4.55 -26.56 -4.35
CA ILE A 267 -4.02 -25.43 -3.57
C ILE A 267 -2.87 -24.77 -4.33
N GLU A 268 -1.92 -25.55 -4.83
CA GLU A 268 -0.81 -25.03 -5.65
C GLU A 268 -1.30 -24.34 -6.92
N GLU A 269 -2.35 -24.85 -7.58
CA GLU A 269 -2.92 -24.22 -8.77
C GLU A 269 -3.59 -22.86 -8.43
N ILE A 270 -4.22 -22.76 -7.27
CA ILE A 270 -4.82 -21.52 -6.77
C ILE A 270 -3.72 -20.50 -6.43
N GLU A 271 -2.65 -20.92 -5.76
CA GLU A 271 -1.52 -20.08 -5.39
C GLU A 271 -0.69 -19.61 -6.61
N ARG A 272 -0.47 -20.50 -7.60
CA ARG A 272 0.28 -20.19 -8.82
C ARG A 272 -0.46 -19.30 -9.80
N LYS A 273 -1.75 -19.03 -9.64
CA LYS A 273 -2.48 -18.04 -10.44
C LYS A 273 -2.30 -16.67 -9.76
N PRO A 274 -1.30 -15.84 -10.16
CA PRO A 274 -1.11 -14.55 -9.53
C PRO A 274 -2.37 -13.72 -9.74
N LEU A 275 -2.78 -13.03 -8.68
CA LEU A 275 -3.93 -12.12 -8.61
C LEU A 275 -4.00 -11.20 -9.85
N ILE A 276 -2.85 -10.83 -10.41
CA ILE A 276 -2.69 -10.04 -11.64
C ILE A 276 -3.35 -10.71 -12.85
N LYS A 277 -3.16 -12.02 -13.07
CA LYS A 277 -3.74 -12.73 -14.24
C LYS A 277 -5.26 -12.91 -14.12
N ARG A 278 -5.79 -12.89 -12.88
CA ARG A 278 -7.24 -12.86 -12.61
C ARG A 278 -7.83 -11.45 -12.75
N LEU A 279 -7.07 -10.40 -12.40
CA LEU A 279 -7.49 -9.01 -12.55
C LEU A 279 -7.50 -8.54 -14.01
N PHE A 280 -6.54 -9.00 -14.83
CA PHE A 280 -6.42 -8.68 -16.27
C PHE A 280 -7.31 -9.55 -17.19
N ARG A 281 -8.21 -10.37 -16.63
CA ARG A 281 -9.25 -11.08 -17.41
C ARG A 281 -10.57 -10.32 -17.48
N LEU A 282 -10.60 -9.11 -16.90
CA LEU A 282 -11.64 -8.09 -17.03
C LEU A 282 -11.23 -7.07 -18.11
#